data_AF-A0ABD2D7H3-F1
#
_entry.id   AF-A0ABD2D7H3-F1
#
_cell.length_a   1.000
_cell.length_b   1.000
_cell.length_c   1.000
_cell.angle_alpha   90.00
_cell.angle_beta   90.00
_cell.angle_gamma   90.00
#
_symmetry.space_group_name_H-M   'P 1'
#
loop_
_entity.id
_entity.type
_entity.pdbx_description
1 polymer ?
#
loop_
_entity_poly.entity_id
_entity_poly.type
_entity_poly.pdbx_seq_one_letter_code
_entity_poly.pdbx_strand_id
1 'polypeptide(L)'
;MPATLTALLCLGLCLSQRISTQKRMYDTPTLSVHPGPTVFSGEYVTFYCRLETATSTFFLLKEGRSSHIQNRYGNTQAEFPVGPVTTGHKGTYRCFGSYNNHAWSFPSEPVELLVADLVLRDHTAQNLLRIGLSFLVLVALAWFLAEDWLSRKRTRGRAKSFALGVQEKAENTTL
;
A
#
# COMPACT_ATOMS: atom_id res chain seq x y z
N MET A 1 46.29 52.99 -10.22
CA MET A 1 46.15 51.67 -9.55
C MET A 1 44.86 50.92 -9.94
N PRO A 2 44.56 50.64 -11.24
CA PRO A 2 43.42 49.79 -11.63
C PRO A 2 43.80 48.34 -11.98
N ALA A 3 45.07 48.08 -12.35
CA ALA A 3 45.49 46.79 -12.88
C ALA A 3 45.46 45.65 -11.85
N THR A 4 45.66 45.96 -10.56
CA THR A 4 45.64 44.97 -9.47
C THR A 4 44.24 44.47 -9.16
N LEU A 5 43.23 45.35 -9.19
CA LEU A 5 41.82 44.98 -8.96
C LEU A 5 41.31 44.07 -10.09
N THR A 6 41.63 44.41 -11.34
CA THR A 6 41.25 43.61 -12.51
C THR A 6 41.93 42.23 -12.49
N ALA A 7 43.21 42.17 -12.11
CA ALA A 7 43.92 40.90 -11.96
C ALA A 7 43.30 40.01 -10.86
N LEU A 8 42.94 40.58 -9.72
CA LEU A 8 42.29 39.84 -8.63
C LEU A 8 40.87 39.38 -8.99
N LEU A 9 40.09 40.21 -9.70
CA LEU A 9 38.77 39.82 -10.22
C LEU A 9 38.87 38.70 -11.27
N CYS A 10 39.83 38.78 -12.19
CA CYS A 10 40.10 37.71 -13.16
C CYS A 10 40.54 36.43 -12.45
N LEU A 11 41.44 36.50 -11.48
CA LEU A 11 41.86 35.34 -10.68
C LEU A 11 40.66 34.73 -9.92
N GLY A 12 39.82 35.56 -9.31
CA GLY A 12 38.60 35.12 -8.62
C GLY A 12 37.58 34.46 -9.56
N LEU A 13 37.35 35.03 -10.75
CA LEU A 13 36.45 34.45 -11.75
C LEU A 13 37.01 33.16 -12.36
N CYS A 14 38.32 33.09 -12.64
CA CYS A 14 38.97 31.89 -13.13
C CYS A 14 38.97 30.76 -12.08
N LEU A 15 39.15 31.08 -10.80
CA LEU A 15 39.05 30.10 -9.71
C LEU A 15 37.61 29.60 -9.53
N SER A 16 36.61 30.49 -9.59
CA SER A 16 35.19 30.11 -9.54
C SER A 16 34.76 29.23 -10.72
N GLN A 17 35.23 29.53 -11.94
CA GLN A 17 34.96 28.71 -13.13
C GLN A 17 35.67 27.34 -13.09
N ARG A 18 36.86 27.26 -12.46
CA ARG A 18 37.55 25.98 -12.24
C ARG A 18 36.84 25.09 -11.23
N ILE A 19 36.23 25.65 -10.18
CA ILE A 19 35.47 24.86 -9.20
C ILE A 19 34.20 24.26 -9.84
N SER A 20 33.57 24.98 -10.78
CA SER A 20 32.39 24.48 -11.49
C SER A 20 32.69 23.39 -12.55
N THR A 21 33.94 23.25 -12.99
CA THR A 21 34.34 22.35 -14.09
C THR A 21 34.92 21.01 -13.64
N GLN A 22 34.97 20.74 -12.32
CA GLN A 22 35.40 19.45 -11.77
C GLN A 22 34.21 18.54 -11.40
N LYS A 23 33.28 18.32 -12.34
CA LYS A 23 32.31 17.21 -12.26
C LYS A 23 32.18 16.55 -13.63
N ARG A 24 33.26 15.95 -14.11
CA ARG A 24 33.21 14.98 -15.21
C ARG A 24 34.15 13.84 -14.93
N MET A 25 33.56 12.65 -14.80
CA MET A 25 34.17 11.48 -15.41
C MET A 25 33.09 10.51 -15.89
N TYR A 26 31.92 10.47 -15.23
CA TYR A 26 30.75 9.70 -15.66
C TYR A 26 29.45 10.47 -15.39
N ASP A 27 28.43 10.25 -16.22
CA ASP A 27 27.11 10.86 -16.07
C ASP A 27 26.31 10.17 -14.96
N THR A 28 25.25 10.82 -14.48
CA THR A 28 24.32 10.25 -13.51
C THR A 28 22.95 10.09 -14.17
N PRO A 29 22.38 8.88 -14.21
CA PRO A 29 21.06 8.63 -14.78
C PRO A 29 19.95 9.17 -13.87
N THR A 30 18.79 9.41 -14.47
CA THR A 30 17.57 9.78 -13.75
C THR A 30 16.72 8.53 -13.55
N LEU A 31 16.31 8.28 -12.30
CA LEU A 31 15.36 7.21 -11.95
C LEU A 31 14.01 7.83 -11.60
N SER A 32 12.96 7.37 -12.27
CA SER A 32 11.58 7.69 -11.94
C SER A 32 10.73 6.44 -11.82
N VAL A 33 9.53 6.58 -11.26
CA VAL A 33 8.64 5.46 -10.95
C VAL A 33 7.18 5.84 -11.27
N HIS A 34 6.45 4.91 -11.87
CA HIS A 34 5.02 5.05 -12.17
C HIS A 34 4.24 3.87 -11.57
N PRO A 35 3.02 4.06 -11.01
CA PRO A 35 2.27 5.32 -10.87
C PRO A 35 2.87 6.31 -9.86
N GLY A 36 3.71 5.82 -8.95
CA GLY A 36 4.42 6.64 -7.97
C GLY A 36 5.23 5.76 -7.01
N PRO A 37 5.92 6.37 -6.04
CA PRO A 37 6.76 5.65 -5.07
C PRO A 37 5.95 4.98 -3.96
N THR A 38 4.66 5.29 -3.81
CA THR A 38 3.78 4.70 -2.79
C THR A 38 2.61 4.02 -3.46
N VAL A 39 2.50 2.72 -3.27
CA VAL A 39 1.48 1.87 -3.91
C VAL A 39 0.95 0.84 -2.93
N PHE A 40 -0.16 0.19 -3.29
CA PHE A 40 -0.73 -0.92 -2.55
C PHE A 40 -0.19 -2.28 -3.02
N SER A 41 -0.19 -3.26 -2.12
CA SER A 41 0.12 -4.65 -2.43
C SER A 41 -0.80 -5.17 -3.55
N GLY A 42 -0.22 -5.85 -4.54
CA GLY A 42 -0.91 -6.35 -5.73
C GLY A 42 -0.88 -5.41 -6.94
N GLU A 43 -0.50 -4.14 -6.78
CA GLU A 43 -0.35 -3.21 -7.90
C GLU A 43 0.89 -3.51 -8.76
N TYR A 44 0.93 -2.97 -9.97
CA TYR A 44 2.09 -3.03 -10.86
C TYR A 44 2.80 -1.68 -10.85
N VAL A 45 4.11 -1.71 -10.67
CA VAL A 45 4.98 -0.53 -10.66
C VAL A 45 6.01 -0.66 -11.76
N THR A 46 6.32 0.41 -12.46
CA THR A 46 7.41 0.43 -13.43
C THR A 46 8.41 1.51 -13.05
N PHE A 47 9.68 1.12 -12.91
CA PHE A 47 10.79 2.06 -12.81
C PHE A 47 11.31 2.39 -14.20
N TYR A 48 11.60 3.67 -14.43
CA TYR A 48 12.19 4.19 -15.65
C TYR A 48 13.56 4.74 -15.33
N CYS A 49 14.60 4.14 -15.91
CA CYS A 49 15.95 4.66 -15.82
C CYS A 49 16.31 5.33 -17.13
N ARG A 50 16.67 6.61 -17.09
CA ARG A 50 17.02 7.41 -18.27
C ARG A 50 18.46 7.91 -18.20
N LEU A 51 19.20 7.71 -19.28
CA LEU A 51 20.53 8.25 -19.48
C LEU A 51 20.77 8.49 -20.97
N GLU A 52 20.93 9.75 -21.37
CA GLU A 52 21.09 10.12 -22.80
C GLU A 52 22.35 9.52 -23.44
N THR A 53 23.38 9.27 -22.64
CA THR A 53 24.69 8.76 -23.07
C THR A 53 24.84 7.24 -22.90
N ALA A 54 23.83 6.54 -22.34
CA ALA A 54 23.86 5.09 -22.29
C ALA A 54 23.80 4.48 -23.69
N THR A 55 24.45 3.34 -23.88
CA THR A 55 24.63 2.76 -25.22
C THR A 55 24.09 1.33 -25.35
N SER A 56 23.80 0.63 -24.25
CA SER A 56 23.37 -0.77 -24.36
C SER A 56 22.45 -1.27 -23.26
N THR A 57 22.82 -1.08 -21.99
CA THR A 57 22.21 -1.83 -20.89
C THR A 57 22.06 -0.96 -19.66
N PHE A 58 20.89 -1.07 -19.04
CA PHE A 58 20.58 -0.43 -17.79
C PHE A 58 20.43 -1.48 -16.71
N PHE A 59 20.70 -1.08 -15.48
CA PHE A 59 20.59 -1.91 -14.30
C PHE A 59 19.75 -1.20 -13.26
N LEU A 60 18.85 -1.95 -12.62
CA LEU A 60 18.09 -1.50 -11.47
C LEU A 60 18.52 -2.34 -10.26
N LEU A 61 19.09 -1.68 -9.27
CA LEU A 61 19.52 -2.26 -8.01
C LEU A 61 18.48 -1.94 -6.93
N LYS A 62 17.97 -2.98 -6.28
CA LYS A 62 17.30 -2.86 -4.99
C LYS A 62 18.34 -2.97 -3.87
N GLU A 63 18.37 -2.00 -2.98
CA GLU A 63 19.33 -1.97 -1.86
C GLU A 63 18.83 -2.69 -0.62
N GLY A 64 19.77 -3.08 0.24
CA GLY A 64 19.51 -3.71 1.53
C GLY A 64 19.76 -5.22 1.56
N ARG A 65 19.19 -5.91 2.55
CA ARG A 65 19.47 -7.33 2.86
C ARG A 65 19.04 -8.31 1.76
N SER A 66 18.05 -7.94 0.95
CA SER A 66 17.62 -8.71 -0.23
C SER A 66 18.01 -7.94 -1.49
N SER A 67 19.32 -7.68 -1.62
CA SER A 67 19.86 -6.96 -2.76
C SER A 67 19.61 -7.76 -4.02
N HIS A 68 18.92 -7.16 -4.99
CA HIS A 68 18.60 -7.80 -6.25
C HIS A 68 18.87 -6.82 -7.38
N ILE A 69 19.54 -7.30 -8.44
CA ILE A 69 19.90 -6.51 -9.61
C ILE A 69 19.15 -7.09 -10.80
N GLN A 70 18.44 -6.21 -11.51
CA GLN A 70 17.81 -6.53 -12.78
C GLN A 70 18.54 -5.75 -13.88
N ASN A 71 18.67 -6.35 -15.07
CA ASN A 71 19.18 -5.64 -16.24
C ASN A 71 18.16 -5.65 -17.38
N ARG A 72 18.19 -4.59 -18.18
CA ARG A 72 17.36 -4.42 -19.37
C ARG A 72 18.15 -3.67 -20.44
N TYR A 73 17.91 -4.04 -21.69
CA TYR A 73 18.43 -3.30 -22.83
C TYR A 73 17.60 -2.04 -23.06
N GLY A 74 18.27 -0.96 -23.44
CA GLY A 74 17.65 0.31 -23.73
C GLY A 74 18.66 1.24 -24.39
N ASN A 75 18.16 2.18 -25.20
CA ASN A 75 19.01 3.17 -25.85
C ASN A 75 19.25 4.33 -24.89
N THR A 76 18.27 5.22 -24.73
CA THR A 76 18.34 6.35 -23.78
C THR A 76 17.53 6.12 -22.51
N GLN A 77 16.65 5.12 -22.52
CA GLN A 77 15.80 4.75 -21.39
C GLN A 77 15.56 3.24 -21.37
N ALA A 78 15.44 2.68 -20.16
CA ALA A 78 14.97 1.32 -19.93
C ALA A 78 13.85 1.28 -18.89
N GLU A 79 12.96 0.31 -19.07
CA GLU A 79 11.80 0.09 -18.21
C GLU A 79 11.97 -1.19 -17.40
N PHE A 80 11.69 -1.08 -16.10
CA PHE A 80 11.79 -2.18 -15.15
C PHE A 80 10.44 -2.37 -14.47
N PRO A 81 9.55 -3.19 -15.06
CA PRO A 81 8.30 -3.55 -14.40
C PRO A 81 8.60 -4.41 -13.17
N VAL A 82 8.00 -4.03 -12.04
CA VAL A 82 8.04 -4.68 -10.74
C VAL A 82 6.59 -4.91 -10.33
N GLY A 83 6.13 -6.16 -10.38
CA GLY A 83 4.77 -6.47 -9.99
C GLY A 83 4.35 -7.91 -10.27
N PRO A 84 3.29 -8.42 -9.60
CA PRO A 84 2.50 -7.73 -8.57
C PRO A 84 3.32 -7.43 -7.30
N VAL A 85 3.28 -6.19 -6.81
CA VAL A 85 4.15 -5.77 -5.70
C VAL A 85 3.67 -6.36 -4.37
N THR A 86 4.62 -6.60 -3.48
CA THR A 86 4.39 -7.15 -2.14
C THR A 86 5.29 -6.42 -1.13
N THR A 87 5.11 -6.65 0.16
CA THR A 87 5.99 -6.08 1.20
C THR A 87 7.46 -6.43 1.00
N GLY A 88 7.76 -7.56 0.35
CA GLY A 88 9.12 -7.96 -0.04
C GLY A 88 9.74 -7.07 -1.13
N HIS A 89 8.95 -6.33 -1.89
CA HIS A 89 9.43 -5.36 -2.89
C HIS A 89 9.71 -3.98 -2.28
N LYS A 90 9.29 -3.70 -1.05
CA LYS A 90 9.64 -2.45 -0.35
C LYS A 90 11.16 -2.28 -0.28
N GLY A 91 11.64 -1.07 -0.54
CA GLY A 91 13.06 -0.73 -0.39
C GLY A 91 13.50 0.46 -1.23
N THR A 92 14.79 0.76 -1.15
CA THR A 92 15.42 1.82 -1.92
C THR A 92 15.98 1.27 -3.21
N TYR A 93 15.69 1.95 -4.32
CA TYR A 93 16.13 1.57 -5.66
C TYR A 93 17.07 2.62 -6.23
N ARG A 94 18.13 2.17 -6.91
CA ARG A 94 19.02 3.01 -7.71
C ARG A 94 19.23 2.37 -9.08
N CYS A 95 19.44 3.19 -10.10
CA CYS A 95 19.74 2.69 -11.43
C CYS A 95 21.08 3.20 -11.96
N PHE A 96 21.69 2.44 -12.85
CA PHE A 96 22.92 2.81 -13.56
C PHE A 96 22.85 2.29 -15.00
N GLY A 97 23.32 3.08 -15.96
CA GLY A 97 23.50 2.71 -17.36
C GLY A 97 24.93 2.32 -17.67
N SER A 98 25.13 1.38 -18.60
CA SER A 98 26.42 1.03 -19.18
C SER A 98 26.71 1.82 -20.45
N TYR A 99 27.98 2.21 -20.60
CA TYR A 99 28.53 2.75 -21.85
C TYR A 99 29.12 1.65 -22.74
N ASN A 100 29.52 0.52 -22.12
CA ASN A 100 29.99 -0.71 -22.75
C ASN A 100 30.11 -1.79 -21.65
N ASN A 101 30.70 -2.94 -21.97
CA ASN A 101 30.85 -4.07 -21.04
C ASN A 101 31.82 -3.82 -19.86
N HIS A 102 32.52 -2.69 -19.84
CA HIS A 102 33.58 -2.37 -18.87
C HIS A 102 33.43 -0.99 -18.21
N ALA A 103 32.43 -0.20 -18.60
CA ALA A 103 32.24 1.16 -18.12
C ALA A 103 30.76 1.47 -17.84
N TRP A 104 30.51 2.04 -16.66
CA TRP A 104 29.18 2.38 -16.16
C TRP A 104 29.12 3.81 -15.66
N SER A 105 27.91 4.36 -15.67
CA SER A 105 27.56 5.64 -15.06
C SER A 105 27.60 5.57 -13.53
N PHE A 106 27.54 6.73 -12.88
CA PHE A 106 27.23 6.80 -11.45
C PHE A 106 25.82 6.25 -11.18
N PRO A 107 25.56 5.76 -9.96
CA PRO A 107 24.21 5.40 -9.58
C PRO A 107 23.31 6.64 -9.52
N SER A 108 22.04 6.48 -9.90
CA SER A 108 21.03 7.52 -9.80
C SER A 108 20.79 7.97 -8.35
N GLU A 109 20.08 9.09 -8.21
CA GLU A 109 19.41 9.40 -6.94
C GLU A 109 18.46 8.24 -6.56
N PRO A 110 18.37 7.92 -5.26
CA PRO A 110 17.54 6.82 -4.78
C PRO A 110 16.05 7.12 -4.89
N VAL A 111 15.26 6.08 -5.17
CA VAL A 111 13.81 6.11 -5.04
C VAL A 111 13.37 5.05 -4.03
N GLU A 112 12.72 5.47 -2.95
CA GLU A 112 12.16 4.55 -1.96
C GLU A 112 10.75 4.12 -2.38
N LEU A 113 10.58 2.82 -2.63
CA LEU A 113 9.28 2.21 -2.91
C LEU A 113 8.61 1.79 -1.61
N LEU A 114 7.47 2.39 -1.31
CA LEU A 114 6.60 2.07 -0.18
C LEU A 114 5.42 1.22 -0.67
N VAL A 115 5.20 0.08 0.00
CA VAL A 115 4.09 -0.81 -0.29
C VAL A 115 3.17 -0.89 0.93
N ALA A 116 1.93 -0.42 0.79
CA ALA A 116 0.89 -0.55 1.78
C ALA A 116 0.12 -1.86 1.58
N ASP A 117 -0.14 -2.60 2.65
CA ASP A 117 -0.84 -3.88 2.55
C ASP A 117 -2.37 -3.70 2.60
N LEU A 118 -3.07 -4.18 1.57
CA LEU A 118 -4.54 -4.18 1.55
C LEU A 118 -5.13 -5.39 2.30
N VAL A 119 -4.32 -6.41 2.63
CA VAL A 119 -4.77 -7.64 3.30
C VAL A 119 -5.43 -7.35 4.66
N LEU A 120 -5.04 -6.28 5.36
CA LEU A 120 -5.66 -5.88 6.62
C LEU A 120 -7.14 -5.44 6.46
N ARG A 121 -7.54 -4.99 5.27
CA ARG A 121 -8.92 -4.55 5.00
C ARG A 121 -9.85 -5.73 4.75
N ASP A 122 -9.36 -6.81 4.14
CA ASP A 122 -10.17 -7.98 3.79
C ASP A 122 -10.56 -8.82 5.02
N HIS A 123 -9.61 -9.11 5.90
CA HIS A 123 -9.89 -9.80 7.16
C HIS A 123 -10.90 -9.05 8.04
N THR A 124 -10.81 -7.72 8.09
CA THR A 124 -11.70 -6.90 8.91
C THR A 124 -13.13 -6.89 8.35
N ALA A 125 -13.30 -6.76 7.04
CA ALA A 125 -14.62 -6.76 6.40
C ALA A 125 -15.30 -8.15 6.48
N GLN A 126 -14.55 -9.22 6.21
CA GLN A 126 -15.08 -10.58 6.27
C GLN A 126 -15.49 -10.98 7.70
N ASN A 127 -14.70 -10.57 8.71
CA ASN A 127 -15.04 -10.81 10.11
C ASN A 127 -16.27 -10.00 10.54
N LEU A 128 -16.40 -8.74 10.11
CA LEU A 128 -17.57 -7.91 10.41
C LEU A 128 -18.86 -8.46 9.79
N LEU A 129 -18.80 -8.96 8.55
CA LEU A 129 -19.94 -9.62 7.92
C LEU A 129 -20.35 -10.89 8.68
N ARG A 130 -19.39 -11.71 9.11
CA ARG A 130 -19.65 -12.91 9.93
C ARG A 130 -20.27 -12.55 11.27
N ILE A 131 -19.74 -11.55 11.97
CA ILE A 131 -20.29 -11.07 13.25
C ILE A 131 -21.71 -10.52 13.06
N GLY A 132 -21.94 -9.74 12.00
CA GLY A 132 -23.27 -9.23 11.65
C GLY A 132 -24.30 -10.32 11.41
N LEU A 133 -23.94 -11.36 10.64
CA LEU A 133 -24.79 -12.54 10.41
C LEU A 133 -25.09 -13.29 11.72
N SER A 134 -24.09 -13.50 12.58
CA SER A 134 -24.29 -14.14 13.88
C SER A 134 -25.24 -13.34 14.77
N PHE A 135 -25.11 -12.01 14.81
CA PHE A 135 -26.00 -11.15 15.60
C PHE A 135 -27.45 -11.20 15.10
N LEU A 136 -27.67 -11.15 13.78
CA LEU A 136 -29.01 -11.24 13.19
C LEU A 136 -29.71 -12.56 13.53
N VAL A 137 -28.97 -13.67 13.50
CA VAL A 137 -29.50 -14.99 13.89
C VAL A 137 -29.90 -15.00 15.37
N LEU A 138 -29.07 -14.45 16.25
CA LEU A 138 -29.38 -14.37 17.69
C LEU A 138 -30.62 -13.53 17.98
N VAL A 139 -30.78 -12.39 17.30
CA VAL A 139 -31.96 -11.53 17.43
C VAL A 139 -33.21 -12.25 16.95
N ALA A 140 -33.15 -12.95 15.82
CA ALA A 140 -34.27 -13.74 15.31
C ALA A 140 -34.68 -14.84 16.29
N LEU A 141 -33.71 -15.59 16.83
CA LEU A 141 -33.98 -16.63 17.83
C LEU A 141 -34.60 -16.05 19.11
N ALA A 142 -34.09 -14.93 19.61
CA ALA A 142 -34.64 -14.26 20.78
C ALA A 142 -36.08 -13.78 20.52
N TRP A 143 -36.36 -13.25 19.34
CA TRP A 143 -37.70 -12.86 18.91
C TRP A 143 -38.67 -14.06 18.92
N PHE A 144 -38.29 -15.16 18.26
CA PHE A 144 -39.10 -16.39 18.24
C PHE A 144 -39.37 -16.93 19.65
N LEU A 145 -38.35 -16.94 20.53
CA LEU A 145 -38.51 -17.38 21.91
C LEU A 145 -39.43 -16.45 22.71
N ALA A 146 -39.35 -15.14 22.50
CA ALA A 146 -40.23 -14.17 23.15
C ALA A 146 -41.69 -14.37 22.72
N GLU A 147 -41.92 -14.60 21.44
CA GLU A 147 -43.24 -14.82 20.87
C GLU A 147 -43.86 -16.14 21.39
N ASP A 148 -43.09 -17.22 21.44
CA ASP A 148 -43.52 -18.49 22.02
C ASP A 148 -43.77 -18.39 23.54
N TRP A 149 -42.92 -17.66 24.26
CA TRP A 149 -43.13 -17.38 25.68
C TRP A 149 -44.42 -16.57 25.93
N LEU A 150 -44.67 -15.54 25.12
CA LEU A 150 -45.90 -14.74 25.18
C LEU A 150 -47.14 -15.57 24.83
N SER A 151 -47.04 -16.44 23.82
CA SER A 151 -48.11 -17.36 23.44
C SER A 151 -48.47 -18.30 24.59
N ARG A 152 -47.47 -18.93 25.23
CA ARG A 152 -47.67 -19.76 26.43
C ARG A 152 -48.26 -19.00 27.60
N LYS A 153 -47.87 -17.74 27.82
CA LYS A 153 -48.46 -16.91 28.87
C LYS A 153 -49.93 -16.61 28.59
N ARG A 154 -50.30 -16.30 27.34
CA ARG A 154 -51.70 -16.11 26.93
C ARG A 154 -52.54 -17.37 27.11
N THR A 155 -52.06 -18.54 26.69
CA THR A 155 -52.80 -19.80 26.85
C THR A 155 -52.97 -20.16 28.32
N ARG A 156 -51.94 -19.97 29.16
CA ARG A 156 -52.01 -20.22 30.60
C ARG A 156 -52.94 -19.24 31.33
N GLY A 157 -53.00 -17.97 30.89
CA GLY A 157 -53.96 -16.99 31.39
C GLY A 157 -55.41 -17.37 31.02
N ARG A 158 -55.64 -17.80 29.78
CA ARG A 158 -56.95 -18.26 29.30
C ARG A 158 -57.43 -19.52 30.01
N ALA A 159 -56.54 -20.48 30.26
CA ALA A 159 -56.85 -21.70 31.02
C ALA A 159 -57.20 -21.40 32.49
N LYS A 160 -56.48 -20.48 33.14
CA LYS A 160 -56.79 -20.03 34.51
C LYS A 160 -58.13 -19.31 34.60
N SER A 161 -58.42 -18.42 33.64
CA SER A 161 -59.71 -17.71 33.58
C SER A 161 -60.88 -18.67 33.32
N PHE A 162 -60.67 -19.72 32.51
CA PHE A 162 -61.68 -20.74 32.28
C PHE A 162 -61.90 -21.62 33.52
N ALA A 163 -60.84 -22.02 34.23
CA ALA A 163 -60.94 -22.77 35.47
C ALA A 163 -61.70 -21.99 36.58
N LEU A 164 -61.43 -20.69 36.72
CA LEU A 164 -62.15 -19.81 37.65
C LEU A 164 -63.65 -19.69 37.29
N GLY A 165 -63.98 -19.54 36.00
CA GLY A 165 -65.38 -19.49 35.56
C GLY A 165 -66.14 -20.82 35.69
N VAL A 166 -65.46 -21.97 35.58
CA VAL A 166 -66.06 -23.29 35.84
C VAL A 166 -66.32 -23.47 37.34
N GLN A 167 -65.42 -22.98 38.19
CA GLN A 167 -65.56 -23.08 39.63
C GLN A 167 -66.70 -22.20 40.17
N GLU A 168 -66.82 -20.97 39.65
CA GLU A 168 -67.95 -20.07 39.95
C GLU A 168 -69.30 -20.68 39.50
N LYS A 169 -69.30 -21.39 38.35
CA LYS A 169 -70.51 -22.07 37.86
C LYS A 169 -70.89 -23.31 38.69
N ALA A 170 -69.92 -24.00 39.29
CA ALA A 170 -70.17 -25.15 40.16
C ALA A 170 -70.74 -24.73 41.53
N GLU A 171 -70.28 -23.61 42.07
CA GLU A 171 -70.77 -23.06 43.34
C GLU A 171 -72.23 -22.60 43.24
N ASN A 172 -72.62 -22.00 42.10
CA ASN A 172 -73.97 -21.47 41.87
C ASN A 172 -75.04 -22.51 41.45
N THR A 173 -74.68 -23.81 41.37
CA THR A 173 -75.60 -24.90 40.95
C THR A 173 -75.97 -25.87 42.10
N THR A 174 -75.47 -25.61 43.32
CA THR A 174 -75.72 -26.46 44.51
C THR A 174 -76.65 -25.82 45.55
N LEU A 175 -77.36 -24.74 45.17
CA LEU A 175 -78.41 -24.08 45.96
C LEU A 175 -79.78 -24.21 45.27
#